data_AF-A0A2V6UWH2-F1
#
_entry.id   AF-A0A2V6UWH2-F1
#
_cell.length_a   1.000
_cell.length_b   1.000
_cell.length_c   1.000
_cell.angle_alpha   90.00
_cell.angle_beta   90.00
_cell.angle_gamma   90.00
#
_symmetry.space_group_name_H-M   'P 1'
#
loop_
_entity.id
_entity.type
_entity.pdbx_description
1 polymer ?
#
loop_
_entity_poly.entity_id
_entity_poly.type
_entity_poly.pdbx_seq_one_letter_code
_entity_poly.pdbx_strand_id
1 'polypeptide(L)'
;MIEAARRRPAGARILGALAGFALAGWFGTMVYNFRVVGSAHAIGVVVGTVLMALWAVICVQRVMTATPPAWMRRLLEDGELVVGFVVLNLILMNVFSPFLMLLSQIWLGASLFPLVLGMAARLSGRVLFVTFVVATIALLWLSLTRLARHVAPASAALRRVQRAFRVVATSAVALYGIYATALSFNGSLDGPLAVEHRRELVAVTTVNTPLDFPVSWIDLRAADGTLERITLIAGKDGVWAGYVDPGQAVVVRVRAGFFGIPWIESVALDEERRTELLVEAAPSAAEPRRALVALRLRQGRAADAVTHTRVYLGYYPRDIAFARTVAETLRGAGDAQSALELDRLALAAAAR
;
A
#
# COMPACT_ATOMS: atom_id res chain seq x y z
N MET A 1 -0.20 44.87 3.67
CA MET A 1 -0.18 43.45 3.20
C MET A 1 -1.25 42.53 3.80
N ILE A 2 -1.91 42.87 4.92
CA ILE A 2 -2.89 41.99 5.60
C ILE A 2 -4.30 42.02 4.95
N GLU A 3 -4.62 43.04 4.16
CA GLU A 3 -5.95 43.20 3.52
C GLU A 3 -6.14 42.38 2.23
N ALA A 4 -5.07 42.05 1.50
CA ALA A 4 -5.16 41.26 0.27
C ALA A 4 -5.52 39.78 0.53
N ALA A 5 -5.26 39.27 1.74
CA ALA A 5 -5.57 37.89 2.10
C ALA A 5 -7.08 37.64 2.33
N ARG A 6 -7.90 38.69 2.48
CA ARG A 6 -9.35 38.58 2.73
C ARG A 6 -10.17 38.23 1.49
N ARG A 7 -9.59 38.28 0.29
CA ARG A 7 -10.31 38.05 -0.99
C ARG A 7 -9.87 36.80 -1.74
N ARG A 8 -9.32 35.77 -1.08
CA ARG A 8 -9.15 34.49 -1.78
C ARG A 8 -10.53 33.84 -2.00
N PRO A 9 -10.91 33.56 -3.27
CA PRO A 9 -12.19 32.91 -3.57
C PRO A 9 -12.28 31.61 -2.78
N ALA A 10 -13.50 31.25 -2.36
CA ALA A 10 -13.73 30.07 -1.52
C ALA A 10 -13.09 28.80 -2.10
N GLY A 11 -13.07 28.65 -3.43
CA GLY A 11 -12.39 27.57 -4.14
C GLY A 11 -10.89 27.48 -3.85
N ALA A 12 -10.15 28.59 -3.86
CA ALA A 12 -8.71 28.58 -3.56
C ALA A 12 -8.41 28.15 -2.11
N ARG A 13 -9.33 28.43 -1.17
CA ARG A 13 -9.23 27.98 0.22
C ARG A 13 -9.47 26.48 0.34
N ILE A 14 -10.46 25.93 -0.36
CA ILE A 14 -10.74 24.49 -0.36
C ILE A 14 -9.60 23.72 -1.02
N LEU A 15 -9.15 24.17 -2.20
CA LEU A 15 -8.02 23.58 -2.93
C LEU A 15 -6.74 23.52 -2.09
N GLY A 16 -6.42 24.60 -1.36
CA GLY A 16 -5.25 24.58 -0.47
C GLY A 16 -5.36 23.57 0.68
N ALA A 17 -6.57 23.25 1.15
CA ALA A 17 -6.74 22.20 2.16
C ALA A 17 -6.71 20.79 1.56
N LEU A 18 -7.29 20.61 0.38
CA LEU A 18 -7.18 19.36 -0.38
C LEU A 18 -5.72 19.06 -0.73
N ALA A 19 -4.94 20.07 -1.13
CA ALA A 19 -3.51 19.94 -1.35
C ALA A 19 -2.77 19.53 -0.07
N GLY A 20 -3.10 20.13 1.08
CA GLY A 20 -2.53 19.73 2.38
C GLY A 20 -2.84 18.29 2.75
N PHE A 21 -4.09 17.84 2.53
CA PHE A 21 -4.50 16.45 2.72
C PHE A 21 -3.75 15.48 1.79
N ALA A 22 -3.67 15.80 0.50
CA ALA A 22 -2.97 15.00 -0.49
C ALA A 22 -1.46 14.91 -0.19
N LEU A 23 -0.84 16.03 0.19
CA LEU A 23 0.58 16.07 0.59
C LEU A 23 0.84 15.24 1.85
N ALA A 24 -0.02 15.34 2.87
CA ALA A 24 0.11 14.52 4.08
C ALA A 24 0.03 13.02 3.75
N GLY A 25 -0.89 12.63 2.85
CA GLY A 25 -0.98 11.25 2.36
C GLY A 25 0.25 10.81 1.57
N TRP A 26 0.73 11.64 0.65
CA TRP A 26 1.93 11.36 -0.15
C TRP A 26 3.19 11.23 0.71
N PHE A 27 3.40 12.11 1.69
CA PHE A 27 4.49 11.96 2.64
C PHE A 27 4.30 10.75 3.55
N GLY A 28 3.05 10.41 3.89
CA GLY A 28 2.69 9.18 4.57
C GLY A 28 3.18 7.94 3.84
N THR A 29 2.96 7.84 2.52
CA THR A 29 3.41 6.69 1.72
C THR A 29 4.93 6.62 1.59
N MET A 30 5.64 7.75 1.58
CA MET A 30 7.11 7.77 1.64
C MET A 30 7.62 7.20 2.96
N VAL A 31 7.15 7.71 4.11
CA VAL A 31 7.54 7.22 5.44
C VAL A 31 7.15 5.75 5.63
N TYR A 32 5.99 5.35 5.10
CA TYR A 32 5.55 3.95 5.11
C TYR A 32 6.52 3.04 4.37
N ASN A 33 7.04 3.48 3.22
CA ASN A 33 7.92 2.66 2.38
C ASN A 33 9.36 2.54 2.88
N PHE A 34 9.85 3.53 3.63
CA PHE A 34 11.21 3.57 4.18
C PHE A 34 11.17 3.31 5.70
N ARG A 35 11.10 2.02 6.04
CA ARG A 35 10.94 1.53 7.42
C ARG A 35 12.20 1.72 8.25
N VAL A 36 12.33 2.88 8.89
CA VAL A 36 13.41 3.11 9.87
C VAL A 36 13.34 2.06 10.97
N VAL A 37 14.49 1.52 11.38
CA VAL A 37 14.56 0.52 12.45
C VAL A 37 14.01 1.09 13.77
N GLY A 38 13.26 0.28 14.51
CA GLY A 38 12.71 0.62 15.83
C GLY A 38 11.38 1.37 15.77
N SER A 39 11.07 2.10 16.85
CA SER A 39 9.75 2.76 17.03
C SER A 39 9.54 4.00 16.16
N ALA A 40 10.62 4.56 15.58
CA ALA A 40 10.57 5.78 14.77
C ALA A 40 9.64 5.64 13.56
N HIS A 41 9.62 4.46 12.91
CA HIS A 41 8.73 4.21 11.79
C HIS A 41 7.25 4.25 12.21
N ALA A 42 6.88 3.55 13.30
CA ALA A 42 5.52 3.54 13.81
C ALA A 42 5.06 4.95 14.21
N ILE A 43 5.92 5.72 14.88
CA ILE A 43 5.66 7.13 15.22
C ILE A 43 5.43 7.95 13.95
N GLY A 44 6.28 7.79 12.93
CA GLY A 44 6.14 8.48 11.65
C GLY A 44 4.81 8.20 10.96
N VAL A 45 4.40 6.93 10.89
CA VAL A 45 3.10 6.51 10.31
C VAL A 45 1.92 7.09 11.10
N VAL A 46 1.97 7.08 12.44
CA VAL A 46 0.94 7.67 13.29
C VAL A 46 0.85 9.18 13.07
N VAL A 47 1.99 9.88 13.04
CA VAL A 47 2.04 11.33 12.77
C VAL A 47 1.44 11.66 11.40
N GLY A 48 1.81 10.92 10.35
CA GLY A 48 1.23 11.07 9.02
C GLY A 48 -0.29 10.89 9.01
N THR A 49 -0.79 9.86 9.69
CA THR A 49 -2.23 9.57 9.82
C THR A 49 -2.98 10.70 10.54
N VAL A 50 -2.42 11.18 11.66
CA VAL A 50 -2.98 12.30 12.42
C VAL A 50 -3.00 13.57 11.55
N LEU A 51 -1.92 13.86 10.80
CA LEU A 51 -1.87 15.00 9.89
C LEU A 51 -2.92 14.89 8.78
N MET A 52 -3.09 13.71 8.18
CA MET A 52 -4.17 13.48 7.20
C MET A 52 -5.55 13.74 7.80
N ALA A 53 -5.84 13.19 8.99
CA ALA A 53 -7.12 13.41 9.66
C ALA A 53 -7.35 14.90 9.99
N LEU A 54 -6.33 15.60 10.48
CA LEU A 54 -6.39 17.04 10.73
C LEU A 54 -6.69 17.82 9.45
N TRP A 55 -6.03 17.50 8.33
CA TRP A 55 -6.30 18.15 7.05
C TRP A 55 -7.65 17.80 6.46
N ALA A 56 -8.16 16.58 6.69
CA ALA A 56 -9.53 16.22 6.35
C ALA A 56 -10.54 17.07 7.14
N VAL A 57 -10.33 17.28 8.44
CA VAL A 57 -11.16 18.18 9.26
C VAL A 57 -11.06 19.62 8.75
N ILE A 58 -9.87 20.11 8.39
CA ILE A 58 -9.70 21.45 7.80
C ILE A 58 -10.43 21.56 6.45
N CYS A 59 -10.37 20.53 5.62
CA CYS A 59 -11.13 20.44 4.37
C CYS A 59 -12.61 20.60 4.67
N VAL A 60 -13.17 19.73 5.53
CA VAL A 60 -14.59 19.76 5.94
C VAL A 60 -14.96 21.13 6.52
N GLN A 61 -14.11 21.73 7.36
CA GLN A 61 -14.37 23.05 7.92
C GLN A 61 -14.39 24.15 6.83
N ARG A 62 -13.43 24.14 5.90
CA ARG A 62 -13.38 25.14 4.81
C ARG A 62 -14.53 24.96 3.84
N VAL A 63 -14.94 23.71 3.67
CA VAL A 63 -16.15 23.31 2.97
C VAL A 63 -17.37 23.93 3.65
N MET A 64 -17.59 23.65 4.94
CA MET A 64 -18.72 24.19 5.71
C MET A 64 -18.76 25.72 5.80
N THR A 65 -17.62 26.40 5.68
CA THR A 65 -17.52 27.86 5.85
C THR A 65 -17.35 28.61 4.53
N ALA A 66 -17.32 27.91 3.40
CA ALA A 66 -17.30 28.54 2.09
C ALA A 66 -18.64 29.20 1.82
N THR A 67 -18.61 30.49 1.47
CA THR A 67 -19.77 31.14 0.87
C THR A 67 -20.05 30.48 -0.47
N PRO A 68 -21.25 29.89 -0.68
CA PRO A 68 -21.60 29.30 -1.96
C PRO A 68 -21.49 30.33 -3.10
N PRO A 69 -21.11 29.90 -4.31
CA PRO A 69 -21.10 30.74 -5.50
C PRO A 69 -22.45 31.45 -5.72
N ALA A 70 -22.44 32.61 -6.37
CA ALA A 70 -23.67 33.40 -6.58
C ALA A 70 -24.74 32.62 -7.35
N TRP A 71 -24.36 31.82 -8.34
CA TRP A 71 -25.28 30.95 -9.08
C TRP A 71 -25.95 29.91 -8.20
N MET A 72 -25.21 29.34 -7.23
CA MET A 72 -25.70 28.32 -6.30
C MET A 72 -26.60 28.92 -5.20
N ARG A 73 -26.38 30.21 -4.86
CA ARG A 73 -27.29 30.98 -4.00
C ARG A 73 -28.59 31.34 -4.68
N ARG A 74 -28.55 31.79 -5.95
CA ARG A 74 -29.76 32.07 -6.74
C ARG A 74 -30.61 30.81 -6.91
N LEU A 75 -29.97 29.67 -7.20
CA LEU A 75 -30.64 28.36 -7.25
C LEU A 75 -31.41 28.07 -5.94
N LEU A 76 -30.87 28.44 -4.78
CA LEU A 76 -31.47 28.18 -3.47
C LEU A 76 -32.56 29.17 -3.04
N GLU A 77 -32.49 30.41 -3.49
CA GLU A 77 -33.55 31.41 -3.25
C GLU A 77 -34.83 30.95 -3.97
N ASP A 78 -34.66 30.30 -5.12
CA ASP A 78 -35.68 29.55 -5.83
C ASP A 78 -35.83 28.11 -5.30
N GLY A 79 -35.88 27.93 -3.97
CA GLY A 79 -35.85 26.61 -3.31
C GLY A 79 -36.93 25.62 -3.80
N GLU A 80 -38.08 26.13 -4.25
CA GLU A 80 -39.15 25.34 -4.89
C GLU A 80 -38.73 24.77 -6.25
N LEU A 81 -37.95 25.53 -7.04
CA LEU A 81 -37.43 25.06 -8.32
C LEU A 81 -36.35 24.00 -8.13
N VAL A 82 -35.52 24.07 -7.09
CA VAL A 82 -34.49 23.04 -6.85
C VAL A 82 -35.09 21.73 -6.35
N VAL A 83 -36.06 21.80 -5.43
CA VAL A 83 -36.83 20.61 -5.04
C VAL A 83 -37.60 20.07 -6.24
N GLY A 84 -38.22 20.95 -7.03
CA GLY A 84 -38.87 20.61 -8.30
C GLY A 84 -37.93 19.92 -9.28
N PHE A 85 -36.70 20.41 -9.46
CA PHE A 85 -35.69 19.80 -10.34
C PHE A 85 -35.18 18.47 -9.79
N VAL A 86 -34.99 18.32 -8.48
CA VAL A 86 -34.58 17.06 -7.86
C VAL A 86 -35.69 16.02 -7.95
N VAL A 87 -36.94 16.40 -7.71
CA VAL A 87 -38.13 15.54 -7.86
C VAL A 87 -38.35 15.18 -9.33
N LEU A 88 -38.29 16.15 -10.25
CA LEU A 88 -38.39 15.92 -11.69
C LEU A 88 -37.26 15.00 -12.20
N ASN A 89 -36.05 15.18 -11.70
CA ASN A 89 -34.90 14.32 -12.01
C ASN A 89 -35.10 12.90 -11.44
N LEU A 90 -35.57 12.76 -10.21
CA LEU A 90 -35.95 11.46 -9.61
C LEU A 90 -37.06 10.77 -10.42
N ILE A 91 -38.06 11.50 -10.92
CA ILE A 91 -39.12 10.99 -11.80
C ILE A 91 -38.51 10.58 -13.15
N LEU A 92 -37.65 11.39 -13.76
CA LEU A 92 -36.97 11.06 -15.02
C LEU A 92 -36.07 9.83 -14.89
N MET A 93 -35.33 9.70 -13.79
CA MET A 93 -34.42 8.59 -13.50
C MET A 93 -35.16 7.29 -13.19
N ASN A 94 -36.22 7.33 -12.38
CA ASN A 94 -36.90 6.12 -11.90
C ASN A 94 -38.13 5.73 -12.72
N VAL A 95 -38.73 6.66 -13.48
CA VAL A 95 -39.94 6.39 -14.27
C VAL A 95 -39.62 6.39 -15.76
N PHE A 96 -39.02 7.47 -16.29
CA PHE A 96 -38.80 7.58 -17.73
C PHE A 96 -37.65 6.70 -18.25
N SER A 97 -36.52 6.60 -17.53
CA SER A 97 -35.39 5.80 -17.98
C SER A 97 -35.73 4.29 -18.08
N PRO A 98 -36.38 3.66 -17.07
CA PRO A 98 -36.83 2.27 -17.19
C PRO A 98 -37.92 2.09 -18.26
N PHE A 99 -38.85 3.04 -18.39
CA PHE A 99 -39.90 3.00 -19.41
C PHE A 99 -39.34 3.06 -20.83
N LEU A 100 -38.40 3.97 -21.11
CA LEU A 100 -37.74 4.08 -22.42
C LEU A 100 -36.85 2.86 -22.73
N MET A 101 -36.24 2.28 -21.69
CA MET A 101 -35.47 1.04 -21.82
C MET A 101 -36.37 -0.17 -22.08
N LEU A 102 -37.57 -0.21 -21.51
CA LEU A 102 -38.59 -1.22 -21.82
C LEU A 102 -39.11 -1.06 -23.25
N LEU A 103 -39.37 0.19 -23.69
CA LEU A 103 -39.85 0.50 -25.03
C LEU A 103 -38.85 0.10 -26.12
N SER A 104 -37.54 0.27 -25.86
CA SER A 104 -36.49 -0.15 -26.79
C SER A 104 -36.34 -1.67 -26.90
N GLN A 105 -36.79 -2.43 -25.88
CA GLN A 105 -36.78 -3.90 -25.90
C GLN A 105 -38.00 -4.50 -26.62
N ILE A 106 -39.13 -3.79 -26.64
CA ILE A 106 -40.38 -4.26 -27.27
C ILE A 106 -40.34 -4.10 -28.80
N TRP A 107 -39.57 -3.15 -29.32
CA TRP A 107 -39.42 -2.91 -30.77
C TRP A 107 -38.25 -3.72 -31.37
N LEU A 108 -38.51 -4.98 -31.73
CA LEU A 108 -37.57 -5.95 -32.34
C LEU A 108 -37.35 -5.76 -33.86
N GLY A 109 -37.58 -4.56 -34.40
CA GLY A 109 -37.36 -4.26 -35.83
C GLY A 109 -36.01 -3.57 -36.05
N ALA A 110 -35.15 -4.17 -36.88
CA ALA A 110 -33.78 -3.72 -37.23
C ALA A 110 -33.74 -2.28 -37.78
N SER A 111 -33.81 -1.30 -36.89
CA SER A 111 -33.71 0.12 -37.19
C SER A 111 -32.77 0.78 -36.19
N LEU A 112 -32.09 1.84 -36.63
CA LEU A 112 -31.20 2.66 -35.79
C LEU A 112 -31.94 3.32 -34.61
N PHE A 113 -33.27 3.32 -34.64
CA PHE A 113 -34.14 4.01 -33.70
C PHE A 113 -34.03 3.50 -32.25
N PRO A 114 -34.21 2.19 -31.93
CA PRO A 114 -33.97 1.66 -30.57
C PRO A 114 -32.53 1.83 -30.07
N LEU A 115 -31.54 1.85 -30.96
CA LEU A 115 -30.13 2.09 -30.60
C LEU A 115 -29.90 3.54 -30.20
N VAL A 116 -30.46 4.50 -30.95
CA VAL A 116 -30.45 5.93 -30.62
C VAL A 116 -31.25 6.19 -29.34
N LEU A 117 -32.41 5.56 -29.17
CA LEU A 117 -33.23 5.68 -27.95
C LEU A 117 -32.50 5.11 -26.72
N GLY A 118 -31.83 3.97 -26.86
CA GLY A 118 -31.02 3.35 -25.82
C GLY A 118 -29.76 4.16 -25.47
N MET A 119 -29.08 4.73 -26.46
CA MET A 119 -27.95 5.64 -26.22
C MET A 119 -28.41 6.95 -25.56
N ALA A 120 -29.51 7.54 -26.03
CA ALA A 120 -30.11 8.73 -25.44
C ALA A 120 -30.56 8.46 -23.99
N ALA A 121 -31.15 7.29 -23.71
CA ALA A 121 -31.53 6.89 -22.36
C ALA A 121 -30.33 6.67 -21.43
N ARG A 122 -29.23 6.06 -21.90
CA ARG A 122 -28.00 5.90 -21.10
C ARG A 122 -27.25 7.22 -20.89
N LEU A 123 -27.21 8.08 -21.91
CA LEU A 123 -26.57 9.39 -21.83
C LEU A 123 -27.36 10.33 -20.91
N SER A 124 -28.69 10.37 -21.08
CA SER A 124 -29.63 11.02 -20.16
C SER A 124 -29.47 10.45 -18.74
N GLY A 125 -29.38 9.12 -18.62
CA GLY A 125 -29.03 8.34 -17.44
C GLY A 125 -27.85 8.93 -16.65
N ARG A 126 -26.70 9.02 -17.34
CA ARG A 126 -25.44 9.48 -16.76
C ARG A 126 -25.44 10.99 -16.47
N VAL A 127 -25.99 11.81 -17.36
CA VAL A 127 -26.05 13.26 -17.16
C VAL A 127 -26.97 13.59 -15.98
N LEU A 128 -28.16 12.98 -15.90
CA LEU A 128 -29.09 13.14 -14.78
C LEU A 128 -28.49 12.66 -13.45
N PHE A 129 -27.77 11.53 -13.45
CA PHE A 129 -27.06 11.03 -12.26
C PHE A 129 -25.96 12.00 -11.80
N VAL A 130 -25.13 12.51 -12.73
CA VAL A 130 -24.10 13.50 -12.40
C VAL A 130 -24.75 14.78 -11.86
N THR A 131 -25.83 15.27 -12.48
CA THR A 131 -26.58 16.43 -11.99
C THR A 131 -27.17 16.17 -10.61
N PHE A 132 -27.70 14.97 -10.35
CA PHE A 132 -28.25 14.57 -9.05
C PHE A 132 -27.18 14.51 -7.96
N VAL A 133 -26.03 13.88 -8.23
CA VAL A 133 -24.89 13.82 -7.31
C VAL A 133 -24.38 15.22 -7.00
N VAL A 134 -24.22 16.07 -8.02
CA VAL A 134 -23.78 17.46 -7.86
C VAL A 134 -24.80 18.27 -7.06
N ALA A 135 -26.10 18.15 -7.35
CA ALA A 135 -27.17 18.84 -6.63
C ALA A 135 -27.27 18.37 -5.16
N THR A 136 -27.11 17.08 -4.90
CA THR A 136 -27.14 16.50 -3.55
C THR A 136 -25.93 16.94 -2.74
N ILE A 137 -24.73 16.91 -3.32
CA ILE A 137 -23.51 17.43 -2.68
C ILE A 137 -23.67 18.92 -2.38
N ALA A 138 -24.22 19.70 -3.33
CA ALA A 138 -24.48 21.12 -3.13
C ALA A 138 -25.48 21.36 -1.98
N LEU A 139 -26.61 20.65 -1.96
CA LEU A 139 -27.62 20.76 -0.89
C LEU A 139 -27.06 20.33 0.47
N LEU A 140 -26.33 19.22 0.54
CA LEU A 140 -25.68 18.74 1.76
C LEU A 140 -24.69 19.78 2.29
N TRP A 141 -23.83 20.30 1.40
CA TRP A 141 -22.90 21.39 1.70
C TRP A 141 -23.60 22.59 2.30
N LEU A 142 -24.70 23.01 1.68
CA LEU A 142 -25.46 24.19 2.08
C LEU A 142 -26.14 24.00 3.43
N SER A 143 -26.78 22.86 3.67
CA SER A 143 -27.40 22.50 4.95
C SER A 143 -26.37 22.50 6.08
N LEU A 144 -25.20 21.90 5.84
CA LEU A 144 -24.11 21.90 6.80
C LEU A 144 -23.54 23.30 7.06
N THR A 145 -23.43 24.15 6.02
CA THR A 145 -22.97 25.55 6.22
C THR A 145 -23.96 26.42 7.00
N ARG A 146 -25.26 26.14 6.90
CA ARG A 146 -26.32 26.83 7.66
C ARG A 146 -26.29 26.39 9.12
N LEU A 147 -26.21 25.09 9.37
CA LEU A 147 -26.10 24.52 10.71
C LEU A 147 -24.84 25.01 11.43
N ALA A 148 -23.68 24.98 10.76
CA ALA A 148 -22.41 25.45 11.33
C ALA A 148 -22.43 26.95 11.70
N ARG A 149 -23.15 27.78 10.93
CA ARG A 149 -23.33 29.21 11.22
C ARG A 149 -24.28 29.46 12.40
N HIS A 150 -25.24 28.57 12.62
CA HIS A 150 -26.21 28.68 13.71
C HIS A 150 -25.61 28.25 15.06
N VAL A 151 -24.76 27.21 15.05
CA VAL A 151 -24.18 26.63 16.27
C VAL A 151 -22.93 27.38 16.76
N ALA A 152 -22.22 28.10 15.88
CA ALA A 152 -20.96 28.76 16.23
C ALA A 152 -20.94 30.25 15.83
N PRO A 153 -21.52 31.16 16.63
CA PRO A 153 -21.25 32.59 16.47
C PRO A 153 -19.75 32.83 16.69
N ALA A 154 -19.06 33.27 15.63
CA ALA A 154 -17.60 33.35 15.60
C ALA A 154 -17.07 34.43 16.57
N SER A 155 -16.76 34.05 17.80
CA SER A 155 -16.05 34.89 18.75
C SER A 155 -14.64 35.22 18.25
N ALA A 156 -14.09 36.37 18.65
CA ALA A 156 -12.74 36.77 18.25
C ALA A 156 -11.66 35.79 18.74
N ALA A 157 -11.89 35.15 19.89
CA ALA A 157 -11.05 34.09 20.43
C ALA A 157 -11.01 32.85 19.52
N LEU A 158 -12.17 32.38 19.05
CA LEU A 158 -12.26 31.23 18.14
C LEU A 158 -11.50 31.47 16.83
N ARG A 159 -11.55 32.70 16.28
CA ARG A 159 -10.78 33.08 15.09
C ARG A 159 -9.26 33.04 15.32
N ARG A 160 -8.79 33.44 16.50
CA ARG A 160 -7.35 33.36 16.85
C ARG A 160 -6.90 31.90 16.97
N VAL A 161 -7.67 31.07 17.66
CA VAL A 161 -7.40 29.63 17.80
C VAL A 161 -7.34 28.94 16.44
N GLN A 162 -8.32 29.19 15.56
CA GLN A 162 -8.31 28.64 14.19
C GLN A 162 -7.11 29.09 13.36
N ARG A 163 -6.61 30.32 13.57
CA ARG A 163 -5.43 30.82 12.87
C ARG A 163 -4.15 30.14 13.36
N ALA A 164 -3.97 30.05 14.68
CA ALA A 164 -2.85 29.35 15.30
C ALA A 164 -2.82 27.88 14.86
N PHE A 165 -3.97 27.20 14.93
CA PHE A 165 -4.11 25.82 14.49
C PHE A 165 -3.71 25.60 13.02
N ARG A 166 -4.07 26.51 12.12
CA ARG A 166 -3.66 26.42 10.70
C ARG A 166 -2.16 26.58 10.50
N VAL A 167 -1.54 27.50 11.24
CA VAL A 167 -0.08 27.69 11.18
C VAL A 167 0.59 26.40 11.64
N VAL A 168 0.19 25.87 12.80
CA VAL A 168 0.71 24.61 13.34
C VAL A 168 0.53 23.45 12.36
N ALA A 169 -0.67 23.26 11.80
CA ALA A 169 -0.95 22.17 10.85
C ALA A 169 -0.11 22.30 9.54
N THR A 170 0.11 23.53 9.07
CA THR A 170 0.94 23.79 7.88
C THR A 170 2.40 23.53 8.16
N SER A 171 2.92 24.05 9.28
CA SER A 171 4.29 23.83 9.72
C SER A 171 4.57 22.34 9.98
N ALA A 172 3.62 21.63 10.58
CA ALA A 172 3.73 20.20 10.86
C ALA A 172 3.79 19.37 9.55
N VAL A 173 2.94 19.66 8.55
CA VAL A 173 3.06 19.00 7.24
C VAL A 173 4.34 19.37 6.52
N ALA A 174 4.81 20.61 6.61
CA ALA A 174 6.09 21.00 6.01
C ALA A 174 7.27 20.25 6.65
N LEU A 175 7.32 20.17 7.99
CA LEU A 175 8.35 19.43 8.71
C LEU A 175 8.28 17.92 8.43
N TYR A 176 7.07 17.37 8.40
CA TYR A 176 6.83 15.97 8.03
C TYR A 176 7.26 15.70 6.59
N GLY A 177 7.05 16.64 5.67
CA GLY A 177 7.53 16.57 4.30
C GLY A 177 9.05 16.58 4.19
N ILE A 178 9.74 17.42 4.97
CA ILE A 178 11.21 17.42 5.06
C ILE A 178 11.71 16.05 5.54
N TYR A 179 11.11 15.53 6.61
CA TYR A 179 11.44 14.21 7.15
C TYR A 179 11.20 13.09 6.14
N ALA A 180 10.03 13.04 5.51
CA ALA A 180 9.67 12.03 4.52
C ALA A 180 10.59 12.08 3.29
N THR A 181 10.94 13.29 2.85
CA THR A 181 11.87 13.50 1.74
C THR A 181 13.27 13.02 2.11
N ALA A 182 13.76 13.35 3.32
CA ALA A 182 15.05 12.87 3.81
C ALA A 182 15.11 11.35 3.88
N LEU A 183 14.05 10.68 4.38
CA LEU A 183 13.97 9.22 4.36
C LEU A 183 13.95 8.63 2.95
N SER A 184 13.24 9.29 2.03
CA SER A 184 13.19 8.85 0.64
C SER A 184 14.56 8.92 -0.01
N PHE A 185 15.30 10.03 0.16
CA PHE A 185 16.68 10.12 -0.30
C PHE A 185 17.59 9.11 0.41
N ASN A 186 17.40 8.90 1.72
CA ASN A 186 18.18 7.95 2.49
C ASN A 186 18.14 6.53 1.90
N GLY A 187 16.96 6.04 1.51
CA GLY A 187 16.82 4.70 0.96
C GLY A 187 17.03 4.62 -0.56
N SER A 188 16.73 5.70 -1.31
CA SER A 188 16.83 5.70 -2.78
C SER A 188 18.26 5.87 -3.28
N LEU A 189 19.12 6.55 -2.53
CA LEU A 189 20.54 6.74 -2.84
C LEU A 189 21.45 5.71 -2.14
N ASP A 190 20.86 4.72 -1.48
CA ASP A 190 21.58 3.74 -0.66
C ASP A 190 22.35 2.72 -1.53
N GLY A 191 23.46 2.21 -1.02
CA GLY A 191 24.36 1.27 -1.69
C GLY A 191 23.87 -0.19 -1.63
N PRO A 192 24.29 -1.08 -2.55
CA PRO A 192 23.61 -2.35 -2.83
C PRO A 192 23.64 -3.40 -1.72
N LEU A 193 24.45 -3.23 -0.67
CA LEU A 193 24.66 -4.25 0.36
C LEU A 193 23.66 -4.08 1.51
N ALA A 194 22.82 -5.10 1.71
CA ALA A 194 21.98 -5.26 2.89
C ALA A 194 22.66 -6.23 3.88
N VAL A 195 22.49 -5.97 5.17
CA VAL A 195 22.91 -6.87 6.25
C VAL A 195 21.70 -7.70 6.68
N GLU A 196 21.89 -9.01 6.74
CA GLU A 196 20.86 -9.95 7.15
C GLU A 196 20.89 -10.19 8.65
N HIS A 197 19.76 -9.93 9.30
CA HIS A 197 19.57 -10.17 10.72
C HIS A 197 18.58 -11.30 10.92
N ARG A 198 19.06 -12.42 11.46
CA ARG A 198 18.18 -13.54 11.83
C ARG A 198 17.39 -13.20 13.09
N ARG A 199 16.11 -13.54 13.05
CA ARG A 199 15.12 -13.29 14.10
C ARG A 199 14.19 -14.50 14.21
N GLU A 200 13.59 -14.69 15.38
CA GLU A 200 12.55 -15.68 15.58
C GLU A 200 11.18 -14.99 15.46
N LEU A 201 10.25 -15.61 14.72
CA LEU A 201 8.88 -15.14 14.62
C LEU A 201 8.11 -15.41 15.91
N VAL A 202 7.55 -14.38 16.54
CA VAL A 202 6.71 -14.54 17.72
C VAL A 202 5.23 -14.53 17.33
N ALA A 203 4.81 -13.54 16.54
CA ALA A 203 3.43 -13.42 16.09
C ALA A 203 3.35 -12.61 14.79
N VAL A 204 2.28 -12.87 14.03
CA VAL A 204 1.85 -12.00 12.92
C VAL A 204 0.44 -11.55 13.22
N THR A 205 0.19 -10.25 13.17
CA THR A 205 -1.14 -9.68 13.37
C THR A 205 -1.54 -8.88 12.15
N THR A 206 -2.77 -9.08 11.70
CA THR A 206 -3.39 -8.29 10.63
C THR A 206 -4.68 -7.69 11.15
N VAL A 207 -4.83 -6.38 10.98
CA VAL A 207 -6.06 -5.67 11.28
C VAL A 207 -6.64 -5.10 9.99
N ASN A 208 -7.87 -5.51 9.67
CA ASN A 208 -8.63 -4.92 8.58
C ASN A 208 -9.11 -3.54 9.00
N THR A 209 -8.75 -2.51 8.24
CA THR A 209 -9.27 -1.16 8.47
C THR A 209 -10.63 -0.98 7.79
N PRO A 210 -11.47 -0.02 8.21
CA PRO A 210 -12.79 0.23 7.62
C PRO A 210 -12.82 0.59 6.13
N LEU A 211 -11.65 0.76 5.51
CA LEU A 211 -11.47 1.12 4.11
C LEU A 211 -10.86 -0.04 3.29
N ASP A 212 -10.92 -1.27 3.78
CA ASP A 212 -10.33 -2.49 3.18
C ASP A 212 -8.82 -2.40 2.91
N PHE A 213 -8.11 -1.59 3.70
CA PHE A 213 -6.64 -1.58 3.72
C PHE A 213 -6.15 -2.41 4.92
N PRO A 214 -5.76 -3.68 4.76
CA PRO A 214 -5.24 -4.47 5.86
C PRO A 214 -3.88 -3.91 6.31
N VAL A 215 -3.77 -3.59 7.59
CA VAL A 215 -2.49 -3.22 8.21
C VAL A 215 -1.97 -4.46 8.92
N SER A 216 -0.79 -4.93 8.51
CA SER A 216 -0.16 -6.12 9.09
C SER A 216 1.17 -5.76 9.73
N TRP A 217 1.49 -6.42 10.85
CA TRP A 217 2.80 -6.33 11.48
C TRP A 217 3.22 -7.68 12.03
N ILE A 218 4.52 -7.82 12.24
CA ILE A 218 5.13 -8.98 12.89
C ILE A 218 5.80 -8.54 14.18
N ASP A 219 5.74 -9.44 15.15
CA ASP A 219 6.55 -9.37 16.36
C ASP A 219 7.67 -10.39 16.22
N LEU A 220 8.90 -9.91 16.31
CA LEU A 220 10.12 -10.68 16.14
C LEU A 220 10.92 -10.65 17.43
N ARG A 221 11.57 -11.77 17.76
CA ARG A 221 12.53 -11.85 18.86
C ARG A 221 13.95 -11.83 18.30
N ALA A 222 14.74 -10.88 18.77
CA ALA A 222 16.16 -10.81 18.48
C ALA A 222 16.96 -11.77 19.36
N ALA A 223 18.22 -12.01 18.98
CA ALA A 223 19.10 -12.95 19.69
C ALA A 223 19.41 -12.53 21.13
N ASP A 224 19.34 -11.23 21.43
CA ASP A 224 19.47 -10.67 22.77
C ASP A 224 18.16 -10.76 23.60
N GLY A 225 17.10 -11.35 23.04
CA GLY A 225 15.80 -11.51 23.67
C GLY A 225 14.86 -10.30 23.51
N THR A 226 15.31 -9.23 22.85
CA THR A 226 14.47 -8.05 22.63
C THR A 226 13.35 -8.34 21.64
N LEU A 227 12.19 -7.73 21.86
CA LEU A 227 11.03 -7.82 20.97
C LEU A 227 11.00 -6.61 20.03
N GLU A 228 11.03 -6.89 18.73
CA GLU A 228 10.99 -5.91 17.65
C GLU A 228 9.67 -6.05 16.90
N ARG A 229 8.90 -4.95 16.80
CA ARG A 229 7.69 -4.91 15.97
C ARG A 229 7.99 -4.26 14.63
N ILE A 230 7.68 -4.95 13.54
CA ILE A 230 7.93 -4.47 12.17
C ILE A 230 6.64 -4.49 11.36
N THR A 231 6.30 -3.37 10.73
CA THR A 231 5.17 -3.26 9.80
C THR A 231 5.46 -4.04 8.52
N LEU A 232 4.50 -4.85 8.07
CA LEU A 232 4.58 -5.61 6.83
C LEU A 232 4.01 -4.82 5.64
N ILE A 233 4.67 -4.93 4.50
CA ILE A 233 4.33 -4.24 3.25
C ILE A 233 4.13 -5.26 2.12
N ALA A 234 2.92 -5.27 1.56
CA ALA A 234 2.55 -6.13 0.43
C ALA A 234 3.50 -5.92 -0.75
N GLY A 235 4.03 -7.02 -1.30
CA GLY A 235 4.97 -7.02 -2.41
C GLY A 235 6.44 -6.75 -2.03
N LYS A 236 6.74 -6.32 -0.81
CA LYS A 236 8.11 -6.21 -0.29
C LYS A 236 8.50 -7.33 0.66
N ASP A 237 7.54 -7.80 1.46
CA ASP A 237 7.78 -8.84 2.46
C ASP A 237 7.19 -10.19 2.05
N GLY A 238 7.93 -11.25 2.38
CA GLY A 238 7.57 -12.64 2.12
C GLY A 238 6.87 -13.33 3.29
N VAL A 239 6.41 -12.57 4.30
CA VAL A 239 5.79 -13.10 5.53
C VAL A 239 4.40 -12.49 5.70
N TRP A 240 3.37 -13.33 5.83
CA TRP A 240 1.97 -12.91 5.93
C TRP A 240 1.16 -13.79 6.87
N ALA A 241 0.13 -13.22 7.50
CA ALA A 241 -0.80 -13.97 8.34
C ALA A 241 -1.42 -15.14 7.54
N GLY A 242 -1.38 -16.34 8.12
CA GLY A 242 -1.89 -17.57 7.50
C GLY A 242 -0.86 -18.41 6.72
N TYR A 243 0.37 -17.91 6.53
CA TYR A 243 1.44 -18.64 5.84
C TYR A 243 2.64 -19.00 6.73
N VAL A 244 2.63 -18.53 7.98
CA VAL A 244 3.75 -18.67 8.92
C VAL A 244 3.26 -18.99 10.32
N ASP A 245 4.06 -19.78 11.03
CA ASP A 245 3.81 -20.22 12.39
C ASP A 245 4.81 -19.59 13.36
N PRO A 246 4.41 -19.28 14.61
CA PRO A 246 5.35 -18.87 15.66
C PRO A 246 6.52 -19.84 15.82
N GLY A 247 7.70 -19.31 16.14
CA GLY A 247 8.97 -20.05 16.28
C GLY A 247 9.76 -20.22 14.99
N GLN A 248 9.22 -19.82 13.83
CA GLN A 248 9.93 -19.90 12.56
C GLN A 248 11.08 -18.87 12.48
N ALA A 249 12.18 -19.27 11.87
CA ALA A 249 13.31 -18.38 11.60
C ALA A 249 12.98 -17.43 10.45
N VAL A 250 13.25 -16.15 10.68
CA VAL A 250 12.98 -15.04 9.75
C VAL A 250 14.26 -14.25 9.55
N VAL A 251 14.51 -13.84 8.31
CA VAL A 251 15.60 -12.93 7.96
C VAL A 251 15.03 -11.54 7.72
N VAL A 252 15.53 -10.57 8.48
CA VAL A 252 15.28 -9.14 8.29
C VAL A 252 16.47 -8.55 7.55
N ARG A 253 16.24 -8.03 6.34
CA ARG A 253 17.25 -7.34 5.56
C ARG A 253 17.27 -5.87 5.92
N VAL A 254 18.35 -5.43 6.56
CA VAL A 254 18.54 -4.05 7.00
C VAL A 254 19.62 -3.41 6.14
N ARG A 255 19.33 -2.24 5.59
CA ARG A 255 20.31 -1.44 4.86
C ARG A 255 20.75 -0.26 5.72
N ALA A 256 21.99 0.19 5.52
CA ALA A 256 22.59 1.25 6.32
C ALA A 256 21.97 2.64 6.02
N GLY A 257 21.45 2.85 4.80
CA GLY A 257 20.95 4.14 4.34
C GLY A 257 22.06 5.11 3.94
N PHE A 258 21.79 5.96 2.95
CA PHE A 258 22.74 6.94 2.44
C PHE A 258 23.18 7.96 3.50
N PHE A 259 22.30 8.36 4.42
CA PHE A 259 22.62 9.24 5.54
C PHE A 259 23.06 8.49 6.80
N GLY A 260 23.31 7.18 6.72
CA GLY A 260 23.62 6.34 7.88
C GLY A 260 22.42 6.10 8.81
N ILE A 261 21.20 6.25 8.28
CA ILE A 261 19.96 5.92 9.00
C ILE A 261 19.50 4.52 8.57
N PRO A 262 19.62 3.50 9.42
CA PRO A 262 19.28 2.14 9.03
C PRO A 262 17.79 1.98 8.75
N TRP A 263 17.46 1.21 7.72
CA TRP A 263 16.08 0.93 7.34
C TRP A 263 15.88 -0.51 6.87
N ILE A 264 14.68 -1.04 7.10
CA ILE A 264 14.29 -2.40 6.79
C ILE A 264 13.83 -2.47 5.34
N GLU A 265 14.62 -3.14 4.52
CA GLU A 265 14.33 -3.40 3.10
C GLU A 265 13.18 -4.38 2.97
N SER A 266 13.34 -5.57 3.55
CA SER A 266 12.39 -6.67 3.46
C SER A 266 12.49 -7.61 4.66
N VAL A 267 11.40 -8.33 4.88
CA VAL A 267 11.35 -9.44 5.82
C VAL A 267 10.89 -10.70 5.08
N ALA A 268 11.65 -11.79 5.22
CA ALA A 268 11.37 -13.06 4.58
C ALA A 268 11.63 -14.23 5.54
N LEU A 269 11.00 -15.37 5.29
CA LEU A 269 11.37 -16.61 5.98
C LEU A 269 12.83 -16.97 5.69
N ASP A 270 13.53 -17.51 6.69
CA ASP A 270 14.86 -18.09 6.49
C ASP A 270 14.71 -19.44 5.78
N GLU A 271 14.50 -19.41 4.46
CA GLU A 271 14.33 -20.61 3.63
C GLU A 271 15.54 -21.52 3.73
N GLU A 272 16.73 -20.95 3.85
CA GLU A 272 17.97 -21.69 4.06
C GLU A 272 17.91 -22.49 5.36
N ARG A 273 17.68 -21.82 6.50
CA ARG A 273 17.63 -22.49 7.79
C ARG A 273 16.49 -23.50 7.87
N ARG A 274 15.34 -23.18 7.29
CA ARG A 274 14.21 -24.12 7.21
C ARG A 274 14.59 -25.38 6.44
N THR A 275 15.27 -25.22 5.30
CA THR A 275 15.69 -26.36 4.48
C THR A 275 16.79 -27.18 5.17
N GLU A 276 17.74 -26.52 5.86
CA GLU A 276 18.73 -27.19 6.69
C GLU A 276 18.10 -28.06 7.77
N LEU A 277 17.15 -27.50 8.55
CA LEU A 277 16.45 -28.24 9.60
C LEU A 277 15.68 -29.44 9.05
N LEU A 278 15.10 -29.32 7.85
CA LEU A 278 14.44 -30.45 7.17
C LEU A 278 15.44 -31.54 6.76
N VAL A 279 16.61 -31.15 6.26
CA VAL A 279 17.69 -32.09 5.91
C VAL A 279 18.30 -32.74 7.16
N GLU A 280 18.39 -32.02 8.28
CA GLU A 280 18.84 -32.56 9.57
C GLU A 280 17.81 -33.55 10.15
N ALA A 281 16.53 -33.21 10.09
CA ALA A 281 15.45 -34.06 10.61
C ALA A 281 15.21 -35.31 9.75
N ALA A 282 15.39 -35.22 8.44
CA ALA A 282 15.24 -36.33 7.51
C ALA A 282 16.45 -36.43 6.54
N PRO A 283 17.62 -36.91 6.99
CA PRO A 283 18.86 -36.90 6.20
C PRO A 283 18.78 -37.64 4.87
N SER A 284 17.97 -38.69 4.80
CA SER A 284 17.75 -39.52 3.63
C SER A 284 16.67 -38.98 2.70
N ALA A 285 15.90 -37.94 3.05
CA ALA A 285 14.86 -37.43 2.16
C ALA A 285 15.47 -36.70 0.95
N ALA A 286 15.10 -37.12 -0.25
CA ALA A 286 15.64 -36.57 -1.49
C ALA A 286 15.33 -35.07 -1.67
N GLU A 287 14.05 -34.70 -1.60
CA GLU A 287 13.59 -33.36 -1.98
C GLU A 287 14.15 -32.23 -1.12
N PRO A 288 14.18 -32.32 0.24
CA PRO A 288 14.81 -31.29 1.06
C PRO A 288 16.28 -31.08 0.73
N ARG A 289 17.02 -32.16 0.44
CA ARG A 289 18.44 -32.08 0.12
C ARG A 289 18.67 -31.49 -1.28
N ARG A 290 17.85 -31.86 -2.27
CA ARG A 290 17.88 -31.23 -3.60
C ARG A 290 17.58 -29.74 -3.54
N ALA A 291 16.57 -29.35 -2.74
CA ALA A 291 16.24 -27.95 -2.49
C ALA A 291 17.40 -27.19 -1.85
N LEU A 292 18.08 -27.79 -0.86
CA LEU A 292 19.26 -27.19 -0.22
C LEU A 292 20.40 -26.98 -1.22
N VAL A 293 20.70 -27.98 -2.06
CA VAL A 293 21.72 -27.87 -3.12
C VAL A 293 21.37 -26.74 -4.09
N ALA A 294 20.13 -26.65 -4.54
CA ALA A 294 19.69 -25.59 -5.44
C ALA A 294 19.83 -24.19 -4.80
N LEU A 295 19.50 -24.06 -3.52
CA LEU A 295 19.64 -22.82 -2.76
C LEU A 295 21.12 -22.41 -2.62
N ARG A 296 22.02 -23.36 -2.31
CA ARG A 296 23.48 -23.13 -2.25
C ARG A 296 24.06 -22.69 -3.59
N LEU A 297 23.62 -23.29 -4.70
CA LEU A 297 24.04 -22.89 -6.04
C LEU A 297 23.61 -21.45 -6.37
N ARG A 298 22.36 -21.07 -6.07
CA ARG A 298 21.86 -19.70 -6.28
C ARG A 298 22.64 -18.66 -5.48
N GLN A 299 23.12 -19.04 -4.30
CA GLN A 299 23.95 -18.19 -3.43
C GLN A 299 25.43 -18.16 -3.84
N GLY A 300 25.85 -18.88 -4.89
CA GLY A 300 27.26 -18.99 -5.29
C GLY A 300 28.12 -19.85 -4.36
N ARG A 301 27.51 -20.61 -3.44
CA ARG A 301 28.20 -21.49 -2.48
C ARG A 301 28.46 -22.87 -3.11
N ALA A 302 29.31 -22.89 -4.14
CA ALA A 302 29.59 -24.09 -4.94
C ALA A 302 30.12 -25.28 -4.12
N ALA A 303 31.08 -25.04 -3.22
CA ALA A 303 31.67 -26.09 -2.39
C ALA A 303 30.64 -26.80 -1.48
N ASP A 304 29.69 -26.05 -0.92
CA ASP A 304 28.62 -26.62 -0.09
C ASP A 304 27.64 -27.41 -0.96
N ALA A 305 27.30 -26.90 -2.14
CA ALA A 305 26.44 -27.61 -3.10
C ALA A 305 27.06 -28.96 -3.51
N VAL A 306 28.36 -29.01 -3.80
CA VAL A 306 29.09 -30.26 -4.10
C VAL A 306 29.03 -31.22 -2.92
N THR A 307 29.30 -30.72 -1.71
CA THR A 307 29.29 -31.54 -0.48
C THR A 307 27.92 -32.18 -0.26
N HIS A 308 26.84 -31.41 -0.34
CA HIS A 308 25.49 -31.93 -0.17
C HIS A 308 25.08 -32.88 -1.31
N THR A 309 25.55 -32.65 -2.54
CA THR A 309 25.33 -33.56 -3.68
C THR A 309 26.05 -34.89 -3.50
N ARG A 310 27.27 -34.89 -2.95
CA ARG A 310 28.00 -36.12 -2.61
C ARG A 310 27.24 -36.94 -1.57
N VAL A 311 26.74 -36.30 -0.52
CA VAL A 311 25.93 -36.97 0.50
C VAL A 311 24.62 -37.49 -0.09
N TYR A 312 23.99 -36.74 -1.00
CA TYR A 312 22.79 -37.18 -1.72
C TYR A 312 23.01 -38.47 -2.50
N LEU A 313 24.07 -38.55 -3.31
CA LEU A 313 24.42 -39.76 -4.06
C LEU A 313 24.76 -40.95 -3.16
N GLY A 314 25.19 -40.70 -1.92
CA GLY A 314 25.36 -41.75 -0.91
C GLY A 314 24.04 -42.45 -0.55
N TYR A 315 22.93 -41.71 -0.50
CA TYR A 315 21.58 -42.27 -0.25
C TYR A 315 20.89 -42.74 -1.55
N TYR A 316 21.15 -42.07 -2.67
CA TYR A 316 20.49 -42.29 -3.96
C TYR A 316 21.50 -42.50 -5.11
N PRO A 317 22.26 -43.61 -5.11
CA PRO A 317 23.36 -43.82 -6.06
C PRO A 317 22.91 -43.93 -7.52
N ARG A 318 21.66 -44.33 -7.77
CA ARG A 318 21.10 -44.47 -9.12
C ARG A 318 20.66 -43.15 -9.75
N ASP A 319 20.54 -42.08 -8.95
CA ASP A 319 20.09 -40.77 -9.43
C ASP A 319 21.26 -39.89 -9.89
N ILE A 320 21.99 -40.40 -10.87
CA ILE A 320 23.14 -39.72 -11.48
C ILE A 320 22.73 -38.50 -12.31
N ALA A 321 21.46 -38.43 -12.72
CA ALA A 321 20.91 -37.31 -13.48
C ALA A 321 20.98 -36.02 -12.65
N PHE A 322 20.60 -36.09 -11.37
CA PHE A 322 20.68 -34.93 -10.47
C PHE A 322 22.10 -34.38 -10.36
N ALA A 323 23.10 -35.25 -10.14
CA ALA A 323 24.51 -34.82 -10.04
C ALA A 323 25.03 -34.16 -11.33
N ARG A 324 24.62 -34.66 -12.51
CA ARG A 324 24.95 -34.04 -13.80
C ARG A 324 24.31 -32.67 -13.97
N THR A 325 23.06 -32.49 -13.55
CA THR A 325 22.38 -31.18 -13.59
C THR A 325 23.10 -30.15 -12.70
N VAL A 326 23.56 -30.56 -11.51
CA VAL A 326 24.36 -29.70 -10.62
C VAL A 326 25.70 -29.36 -11.29
N ALA A 327 26.39 -30.33 -11.88
CA ALA A 327 27.65 -30.11 -12.60
C ALA A 327 27.50 -29.16 -13.79
N GLU A 328 26.42 -29.28 -14.57
CA GLU A 328 26.08 -28.36 -15.66
C GLU A 328 25.87 -26.93 -15.17
N THR A 329 25.17 -26.77 -14.03
CA THR A 329 24.94 -25.46 -13.42
C THR A 329 26.27 -24.82 -12.98
N LEU A 330 27.16 -25.60 -12.37
CA LEU A 330 28.50 -25.14 -11.96
C LEU A 330 29.39 -24.77 -13.17
N ARG A 331 29.33 -25.56 -14.26
CA ARG A 331 30.00 -25.22 -15.53
C ARG A 331 29.50 -23.88 -16.08
N GLY A 332 28.18 -23.67 -16.08
CA GLY A 332 27.58 -22.40 -16.50
C GLY A 332 28.01 -21.20 -15.65
N ALA A 333 28.30 -21.43 -14.36
CA ALA A 333 28.81 -20.42 -13.43
C ALA A 333 30.33 -20.23 -13.48
N GLY A 334 31.06 -21.00 -14.30
CA GLY A 334 32.52 -20.91 -14.45
C GLY A 334 33.34 -21.76 -13.46
N ASP A 335 32.71 -22.58 -12.61
CA ASP A 335 33.40 -23.49 -11.68
C ASP A 335 33.60 -24.87 -12.29
N ALA A 336 34.56 -24.95 -13.23
CA ALA A 336 34.86 -26.17 -13.96
C ALA A 336 35.43 -27.29 -13.08
N GLN A 337 36.12 -26.97 -11.99
CA GLN A 337 36.72 -27.98 -11.11
C GLN A 337 35.65 -28.72 -10.30
N SER A 338 34.75 -27.98 -9.65
CA SER A 338 33.64 -28.57 -8.89
C SER A 338 32.70 -29.39 -9.78
N ALA A 339 32.47 -28.95 -11.03
CA ALA A 339 31.69 -29.70 -12.00
C ALA A 339 32.35 -31.04 -12.38
N LEU A 340 33.65 -31.03 -12.66
CA LEU A 340 34.43 -32.25 -13.00
C LEU A 340 34.42 -33.26 -11.85
N GLU A 341 34.46 -32.77 -10.61
CA GLU A 341 34.35 -33.62 -9.43
C GLU A 341 33.01 -34.34 -9.37
N LEU A 342 31.90 -33.62 -9.58
CA LEU A 342 30.56 -34.21 -9.58
C LEU A 342 30.35 -35.18 -10.75
N ASP A 343 30.92 -34.89 -11.92
CA ASP A 343 30.88 -35.82 -13.06
C ASP A 343 31.61 -37.14 -12.75
N ARG A 344 32.77 -37.07 -12.08
CA ARG A 344 33.50 -38.27 -11.61
C ARG A 344 32.71 -39.04 -10.55
N LEU A 345 32.07 -38.34 -9.62
CA LEU A 345 31.21 -38.95 -8.60
C LEU A 345 29.99 -39.65 -9.22
N ALA A 346 29.36 -39.04 -10.22
CA ALA A 346 28.24 -39.64 -10.95
C ALA A 346 28.67 -40.91 -11.70
N LEU A 347 29.84 -40.90 -12.35
CA LEU A 347 30.40 -42.09 -13.02
C LEU A 347 30.73 -43.21 -12.03
N ALA A 348 31.32 -42.88 -10.87
CA ALA A 348 31.64 -43.85 -9.83
C ALA A 348 30.38 -44.45 -9.18
N ALA A 349 29.31 -43.66 -9.03
CA ALA A 349 28.02 -44.14 -8.53
C ALA A 349 27.29 -45.04 -9.54
N ALA A 350 27.40 -44.75 -10.84
CA ALA A 350 26.82 -45.58 -11.91
C ALA A 350 27.48 -46.95 -12.07
N ALA A 351 28.73 -47.10 -11.61
CA ALA A 351 29.49 -48.34 -11.67
C ALA A 351 29.24 -49.30 -10.49
N ARG A 352 28.40 -48.92 -9.52
CA ARG A 352 28.02 -49.72 -8.35
C ARG A 352 26.62 -50.31 -8.48
#